data_AF-A0A960WJ90-F1
#
_entry.id   AF-A0A960WJ90-F1
#
_cell.length_a   1.000
_cell.length_b   1.000
_cell.length_c   1.000
_cell.angle_alpha   90.00
_cell.angle_beta   90.00
_cell.angle_gamma   90.00
#
_symmetry.space_group_name_H-M   'P 1'
#
loop_
_entity.id
_entity.type
_entity.pdbx_description
1 polymer ?
#
loop_
_entity_poly.entity_id
_entity_poly.type
_entity_poly.pdbx_seq_one_letter_code
_entity_poly.pdbx_strand_id
1 'polypeptide(L)'
;FSESMNITSCTSTNLSGSFTSANFVWSTTTVANPNDTLIISPQTQWPFGGNQSTMLSNCQSASGKLVQGYNVNFNYSVTSNANHVRFVSVNGNDTNDGLTTATPKANVHTAYGELAGLPGNPCNTSLDCFVLVTDGTFVLPQTLSMSNGVSIYGSYSVDFTSRSSFNKTTSLVPAGSFNCVAPENAGTPCALIRIPAAVVNPVATSLDGLTVSGAGTQFSAGIHVYGGCSRLDNLNIYGANVAGIPAYSNGIIISGAYGCNFAPFEYLNVRPGDCSGSNCVSMAMNISTLPASGIIVRSSTLTGGNSGSPGSNSLALQIDANSATVNIQRSQLIGGTAENAAALSLTAGGVLDVIVNGSLLNGGTATGNIKSAVFVNATGSGNIQIVNSVLNGPNGGTNPNMESTAVRIGSNSLKTTLSQNMIIGGIVNTPGSISAGIVVIPATFSTANRPYIVNNIILPSLSGAPVAACIIEMNTVFASGEVQLVNNNFIGCPSNFLRTQYNSTPTIYTEICGGNLCQTGAANPLSPAPTPLGNLSLSPVFNNSAANPPDLRYSFSGASPCLLTQGGATVGTTAGALQSIEESRPRPGADSFRSIGPYEWDGPCIP
;
A
#
# COMPACT_ATOMS: atom_id res chain seq x y z
N PHE A 1 -13.62 -15.77 23.01
CA PHE A 1 -12.79 -14.65 22.52
C PHE A 1 -12.82 -13.54 23.56
N SER A 2 -11.69 -12.91 23.87
CA SER A 2 -11.60 -11.79 24.81
C SER A 2 -10.62 -10.75 24.28
N GLU A 3 -11.06 -9.51 24.08
CA GLU A 3 -10.21 -8.40 23.61
C GLU A 3 -10.55 -7.10 24.36
N SER A 4 -9.54 -6.26 24.60
CA SER A 4 -9.69 -4.94 25.24
C SER A 4 -10.19 -3.89 24.24
N MET A 5 -11.20 -3.10 24.60
CA MET A 5 -11.75 -2.05 23.72
C MET A 5 -11.17 -0.66 24.01
N ASN A 6 -10.81 0.10 22.96
CA ASN A 6 -10.42 1.52 23.04
C ASN A 6 -11.34 2.38 22.15
N ILE A 7 -11.98 3.43 22.71
CA ILE A 7 -13.21 4.06 22.16
C ILE A 7 -12.95 5.36 21.35
N THR A 8 -11.69 5.76 21.10
CA THR A 8 -11.39 7.16 20.75
C THR A 8 -11.55 7.62 19.29
N SER A 9 -12.09 6.83 18.35
CA SER A 9 -12.36 7.33 16.99
C SER A 9 -13.42 6.52 16.21
N CYS A 10 -14.61 7.08 15.95
CA CYS A 10 -15.63 6.45 15.10
C CYS A 10 -16.36 7.49 14.22
N THR A 11 -16.15 7.43 12.90
CA THR A 11 -16.97 8.08 11.85
C THR A 11 -17.48 7.03 10.87
N SER A 12 -18.72 7.20 10.40
CA SER A 12 -19.61 6.16 9.85
C SER A 12 -19.32 5.69 8.41
N THR A 13 -19.67 4.43 8.12
CA THR A 13 -20.39 3.97 6.90
C THR A 13 -20.85 2.51 7.05
N ASN A 14 -22.10 2.22 6.67
CA ASN A 14 -22.78 0.92 6.79
C ASN A 14 -22.26 -0.11 5.77
N LEU A 15 -22.12 -1.38 6.16
CA LEU A 15 -22.10 -2.54 5.24
C LEU A 15 -22.63 -3.79 5.94
N SER A 16 -23.73 -4.35 5.43
CA SER A 16 -24.55 -5.42 6.00
C SER A 16 -24.12 -6.86 5.65
N GLY A 17 -24.24 -7.77 6.62
CA GLY A 17 -24.38 -9.23 6.43
C GLY A 17 -24.67 -9.94 7.77
N SER A 18 -25.72 -10.76 7.87
CA SER A 18 -26.27 -11.32 9.11
C SER A 18 -26.26 -12.85 9.14
N PHE A 19 -25.97 -13.45 10.31
CA PHE A 19 -26.27 -14.84 10.62
C PHE A 19 -27.39 -14.95 11.66
N THR A 20 -28.20 -15.99 11.56
CA THR A 20 -29.48 -16.18 12.26
C THR A 20 -29.42 -17.13 13.47
N SER A 21 -28.26 -17.58 13.95
CA SER A 21 -28.22 -18.67 14.95
C SER A 21 -27.18 -18.63 16.09
N ALA A 22 -26.29 -17.62 16.16
CA ALA A 22 -25.37 -17.49 17.30
C ALA A 22 -25.92 -16.48 18.32
N ASN A 23 -26.52 -16.96 19.39
CA ASN A 23 -26.82 -16.11 20.55
C ASN A 23 -25.51 -15.85 21.32
N PHE A 24 -25.07 -14.60 21.36
CA PHE A 24 -23.92 -14.15 22.12
C PHE A 24 -24.33 -13.67 23.51
N VAL A 25 -23.61 -14.08 24.55
CA VAL A 25 -23.79 -13.55 25.91
C VAL A 25 -22.72 -12.49 26.16
N TRP A 26 -23.15 -11.28 26.53
CA TRP A 26 -22.28 -10.18 26.94
C TRP A 26 -21.99 -10.30 28.43
N SER A 27 -20.73 -10.30 28.85
CA SER A 27 -20.37 -10.37 30.27
C SER A 27 -20.29 -9.00 30.96
N THR A 28 -20.29 -7.89 30.21
CA THR A 28 -20.14 -6.53 30.77
C THR A 28 -21.30 -5.63 30.35
N THR A 29 -22.08 -5.15 31.31
CA THR A 29 -23.20 -4.21 31.08
C THR A 29 -22.78 -2.73 31.12
N THR A 30 -21.52 -2.45 31.46
CA THR A 30 -20.96 -1.10 31.55
C THR A 30 -19.52 -1.11 31.01
N VAL A 31 -19.25 -0.28 29.99
CA VAL A 31 -17.89 0.01 29.50
C VAL A 31 -17.51 1.36 30.11
N ALA A 32 -16.99 1.33 31.34
CA ALA A 32 -16.66 2.53 32.10
C ALA A 32 -15.16 2.88 32.01
N ASN A 33 -14.30 1.94 31.59
CA ASN A 33 -12.86 2.12 31.52
C ASN A 33 -12.30 1.80 30.13
N PRO A 34 -11.21 2.48 29.70
CA PRO A 34 -10.49 2.21 28.44
C PRO A 34 -9.78 0.83 28.40
N ASN A 35 -9.97 -0.01 29.41
CA ASN A 35 -9.39 -1.35 29.55
C ASN A 35 -10.47 -2.45 29.72
N ASP A 36 -11.74 -2.13 29.47
CA ASP A 36 -12.80 -3.14 29.60
C ASP A 36 -12.67 -4.20 28.50
N THR A 37 -12.84 -5.46 28.90
CA THR A 37 -12.67 -6.63 28.03
C THR A 37 -14.02 -7.08 27.48
N LEU A 38 -14.16 -7.12 26.17
CA LEU A 38 -15.31 -7.72 25.50
C LEU A 38 -15.08 -9.24 25.40
N ILE A 39 -15.89 -10.02 26.12
CA ILE A 39 -15.90 -11.48 26.01
C ILE A 39 -17.06 -11.90 25.11
N ILE A 40 -16.73 -12.62 24.03
CA ILE A 40 -17.71 -13.24 23.14
C ILE A 40 -17.57 -14.76 23.25
N SER A 41 -18.66 -15.38 23.67
CA SER A 41 -18.83 -16.83 23.79
C SER A 41 -20.12 -17.27 23.12
N PRO A 42 -20.13 -18.41 22.41
CA PRO A 42 -21.37 -18.99 21.92
C PRO A 42 -22.19 -19.50 23.12
N GLN A 43 -23.52 -19.38 23.08
CA GLN A 43 -24.37 -19.97 24.13
C GLN A 43 -24.26 -21.50 24.22
N THR A 44 -24.03 -22.18 23.10
CA THR A 44 -23.95 -23.65 23.05
C THR A 44 -22.77 -24.13 22.22
N GLN A 45 -22.67 -23.68 20.97
CA GLN A 45 -21.58 -23.99 20.04
C GLN A 45 -21.47 -22.89 18.98
N TRP A 46 -20.27 -22.70 18.42
CA TRP A 46 -20.14 -21.86 17.24
C TRP A 46 -20.79 -22.55 16.04
N PRO A 47 -21.53 -21.83 15.18
CA PRO A 47 -22.01 -22.37 13.92
C PRO A 47 -20.83 -22.89 13.09
N PHE A 48 -20.93 -24.13 12.59
CA PHE A 48 -19.91 -24.73 11.74
C PHE A 48 -19.88 -24.08 10.36
N GLY A 49 -18.69 -23.90 9.77
CA GLY A 49 -18.48 -23.31 8.46
C GLY A 49 -17.33 -22.28 8.45
N GLY A 50 -16.67 -22.14 7.30
CA GLY A 50 -15.54 -21.21 7.16
C GLY A 50 -15.97 -19.76 6.94
N ASN A 51 -15.16 -18.82 7.46
CA ASN A 51 -15.37 -17.37 7.35
C ASN A 51 -16.77 -16.90 7.75
N GLN A 52 -17.14 -17.15 9.00
CA GLN A 52 -18.30 -16.55 9.62
C GLN A 52 -17.93 -15.12 10.05
N SER A 53 -18.60 -14.12 9.48
CA SER A 53 -18.50 -12.73 9.93
C SER A 53 -19.68 -12.41 10.85
N THR A 54 -19.41 -12.10 12.11
CA THR A 54 -20.42 -11.48 12.98
C THR A 54 -20.25 -9.98 12.92
N MET A 55 -21.24 -9.31 12.34
CA MET A 55 -21.36 -7.86 12.37
C MET A 55 -22.24 -7.45 13.55
N LEU A 56 -21.73 -6.58 14.40
CA LEU A 56 -22.53 -5.85 15.39
C LEU A 56 -22.74 -4.40 14.89
N SER A 57 -23.66 -3.58 15.47
CA SER A 57 -24.25 -2.29 15.00
C SER A 57 -24.29 -0.91 15.76
N ASN A 58 -23.30 0.00 15.85
CA ASN A 58 -23.37 1.51 16.10
C ASN A 58 -23.53 2.32 17.47
N CYS A 59 -22.46 3.01 17.92
CA CYS A 59 -22.26 4.35 18.60
C CYS A 59 -23.07 4.88 19.83
N GLN A 60 -22.45 5.76 20.66
CA GLN A 60 -23.01 6.52 21.83
C GLN A 60 -23.92 7.73 21.45
N SER A 61 -24.86 8.13 22.34
CA SER A 61 -25.57 9.44 22.25
C SER A 61 -24.88 10.54 23.06
N ALA A 62 -25.22 11.79 22.75
CA ALA A 62 -24.85 13.04 23.44
C ALA A 62 -25.15 13.11 24.97
N SER A 63 -25.68 12.04 25.59
CA SER A 63 -25.98 11.95 27.02
C SER A 63 -24.99 11.10 27.83
N GLY A 64 -23.92 10.58 27.22
CA GLY A 64 -22.95 9.71 27.89
C GLY A 64 -23.47 8.30 28.22
N LYS A 65 -24.71 7.97 27.83
CA LYS A 65 -25.19 6.58 27.80
C LYS A 65 -24.84 5.92 26.46
N LEU A 66 -24.37 4.67 26.53
CA LEU A 66 -24.30 3.76 25.37
C LEU A 66 -25.66 3.79 24.68
N VAL A 67 -25.74 4.32 23.46
CA VAL A 67 -26.88 4.00 22.60
C VAL A 67 -26.67 2.57 22.14
N GLN A 68 -27.76 1.81 22.10
CA GLN A 68 -27.75 0.42 21.68
C GLN A 68 -27.13 0.30 20.30
N GLY A 69 -26.08 -0.54 20.25
CA GLY A 69 -25.41 -0.92 19.02
C GLY A 69 -23.94 -0.51 19.01
N TYR A 70 -23.02 -1.37 18.61
CA TYR A 70 -21.60 -1.02 18.36
C TYR A 70 -21.18 -1.85 17.17
N ASN A 71 -20.47 -1.29 16.18
CA ASN A 71 -20.05 -2.08 15.02
C ASN A 71 -18.71 -2.77 15.25
N VAL A 72 -18.74 -4.07 15.54
CA VAL A 72 -17.53 -4.91 15.52
C VAL A 72 -17.78 -6.07 14.55
N ASN A 73 -16.89 -6.19 13.55
CA ASN A 73 -16.90 -7.28 12.59
C ASN A 73 -15.88 -8.34 13.02
N PHE A 74 -16.37 -9.47 13.50
CA PHE A 74 -15.52 -10.62 13.84
C PHE A 74 -15.57 -11.65 12.72
N ASN A 75 -14.45 -11.85 12.04
CA ASN A 75 -14.29 -12.98 11.14
C ASN A 75 -13.70 -14.15 11.93
N TYR A 76 -14.42 -15.28 11.96
CA TYR A 76 -13.92 -16.51 12.55
C TYR A 76 -14.11 -17.70 11.59
N SER A 77 -13.24 -18.69 11.71
CA SER A 77 -13.30 -19.92 10.93
C SER A 77 -13.45 -21.09 11.89
N VAL A 78 -14.51 -21.88 11.72
CA VAL A 78 -14.80 -23.05 12.57
C VAL A 78 -14.82 -24.28 11.70
N THR A 79 -14.04 -25.28 12.12
CA THR A 79 -13.96 -26.55 11.41
C THR A 79 -15.23 -27.36 11.65
N SER A 80 -15.78 -28.02 10.62
CA SER A 80 -16.95 -28.89 10.80
C SER A 80 -16.58 -30.27 11.36
N ASN A 81 -15.29 -30.61 11.36
CA ASN A 81 -14.77 -31.92 11.74
C ASN A 81 -13.37 -31.81 12.34
N ALA A 82 -13.14 -32.44 13.49
CA ALA A 82 -11.81 -32.48 14.12
C ALA A 82 -10.73 -33.05 13.17
N ASN A 83 -11.10 -33.95 12.25
CA ASN A 83 -10.19 -34.52 11.25
C ASN A 83 -9.74 -33.52 10.18
N HIS A 84 -10.35 -32.33 10.10
CA HIS A 84 -9.97 -31.27 9.17
C HIS A 84 -8.94 -30.31 9.79
N VAL A 85 -8.50 -30.55 11.02
CA VAL A 85 -7.45 -29.76 11.67
C VAL A 85 -6.16 -30.58 11.75
N ARG A 86 -5.03 -29.91 11.52
CA ARG A 86 -3.70 -30.43 11.87
C ARG A 86 -2.96 -29.46 12.77
N PHE A 87 -2.47 -29.96 13.90
CA PHE A 87 -1.61 -29.23 14.82
C PHE A 87 -0.14 -29.47 14.47
N VAL A 88 0.64 -28.40 14.37
CA VAL A 88 2.07 -28.44 14.06
C VAL A 88 2.84 -27.68 15.13
N SER A 89 3.84 -28.33 15.72
CA SER A 89 4.68 -27.77 16.78
C SER A 89 6.15 -28.02 16.52
N VAL A 90 7.01 -27.11 16.97
CA VAL A 90 8.48 -27.29 16.92
C VAL A 90 8.96 -28.52 17.69
N ASN A 91 8.20 -28.96 18.69
CA ASN A 91 8.46 -30.19 19.46
C ASN A 91 7.64 -31.38 18.97
N GLY A 92 6.96 -31.24 17.82
CA GLY A 92 6.13 -32.29 17.25
C GLY A 92 6.93 -33.44 16.65
N ASN A 93 6.22 -34.43 16.15
CA ASN A 93 6.78 -35.57 15.43
C ASN A 93 5.89 -35.90 14.23
N ASP A 94 6.44 -36.03 13.04
CA ASP A 94 5.66 -36.35 11.84
C ASP A 94 5.04 -37.76 11.86
N THR A 95 5.46 -38.65 12.77
CA THR A 95 4.78 -39.91 13.03
C THR A 95 3.45 -39.73 13.78
N ASN A 96 3.22 -38.58 14.41
CA ASN A 96 1.95 -38.27 15.08
C ASN A 96 0.86 -38.00 14.05
N ASP A 97 -0.40 -38.24 14.41
CA ASP A 97 -1.55 -37.97 13.53
C ASP A 97 -1.82 -36.46 13.33
N GLY A 98 -1.33 -35.60 14.23
CA GLY A 98 -1.57 -34.17 14.21
C GLY A 98 -3.02 -33.78 14.52
N LEU A 99 -3.86 -34.68 15.02
CA LEU A 99 -5.28 -34.43 15.26
C LEU A 99 -5.56 -33.75 16.60
N THR A 100 -4.58 -33.77 17.51
CA THR A 100 -4.70 -33.13 18.83
C THR A 100 -3.46 -32.32 19.16
N THR A 101 -3.60 -31.36 20.08
CA THR A 101 -2.49 -30.54 20.58
C THR A 101 -1.43 -31.36 21.32
N ALA A 102 -1.78 -32.55 21.83
CA ALA A 102 -0.86 -33.46 22.52
C ALA A 102 -0.02 -34.33 21.57
N THR A 103 -0.44 -34.47 20.31
CA THR A 103 0.26 -35.25 19.28
C THR A 103 0.46 -34.41 18.02
N PRO A 104 1.12 -33.23 18.12
CA PRO A 104 1.32 -32.37 16.96
C PRO A 104 2.38 -32.94 16.02
N LYS A 105 2.28 -32.60 14.74
CA LYS A 105 3.30 -32.87 13.73
C LYS A 105 4.48 -31.93 13.85
N ALA A 106 5.63 -32.32 13.30
CA ALA A 106 6.84 -31.50 13.28
C ALA A 106 6.88 -30.56 12.06
N ASN A 107 6.36 -31.02 10.91
CA ASN A 107 6.51 -30.33 9.64
C ASN A 107 5.17 -29.82 9.09
N VAL A 108 5.13 -28.53 8.74
CA VAL A 108 3.96 -27.88 8.12
C VAL A 108 3.63 -28.51 6.76
N HIS A 109 4.62 -28.89 5.96
CA HIS A 109 4.43 -29.53 4.65
C HIS A 109 3.75 -30.90 4.81
N THR A 110 4.17 -31.69 5.78
CA THR A 110 3.55 -33.01 6.08
C THR A 110 2.10 -32.84 6.52
N ALA A 111 1.86 -31.96 7.50
CA ALA A 111 0.51 -31.67 8.00
C ALA A 111 -0.44 -31.17 6.89
N TYR A 112 0.07 -30.27 6.05
CA TYR A 112 -0.67 -29.74 4.91
C TYR A 112 -1.00 -30.83 3.89
N GLY A 113 -0.01 -31.64 3.52
CA GLY A 113 -0.16 -32.72 2.54
C GLY A 113 -1.21 -33.75 2.94
N GLU A 114 -1.32 -34.05 4.24
CA GLU A 114 -2.37 -34.94 4.74
C GLU A 114 -3.78 -34.37 4.59
N LEU A 115 -3.99 -33.07 4.89
CA LEU A 115 -5.29 -32.43 4.70
C LEU A 115 -5.66 -32.34 3.22
N ALA A 116 -4.71 -31.91 2.38
CA ALA A 116 -4.91 -31.82 0.94
C ALA A 116 -5.14 -33.20 0.28
N GLY A 117 -4.61 -34.27 0.89
CA GLY A 117 -4.72 -35.66 0.44
C GLY A 117 -5.85 -36.48 1.05
N LEU A 118 -6.73 -35.88 1.88
CA LEU A 118 -7.83 -36.61 2.51
C LEU A 118 -8.72 -37.29 1.44
N PRO A 119 -9.14 -38.56 1.63
CA PRO A 119 -10.02 -39.25 0.70
C PRO A 119 -11.32 -38.48 0.45
N GLY A 120 -11.69 -38.32 -0.82
CA GLY A 120 -12.84 -37.51 -1.22
C GLY A 120 -12.60 -35.99 -1.20
N ASN A 121 -11.41 -35.55 -0.78
CA ASN A 121 -10.96 -34.17 -0.68
C ASN A 121 -12.04 -33.22 -0.11
N PRO A 122 -12.49 -33.45 1.15
CA PRO A 122 -13.53 -32.63 1.77
C PRO A 122 -13.17 -31.15 1.71
N CYS A 123 -11.89 -30.82 1.95
CA CYS A 123 -11.34 -29.46 1.91
C CYS A 123 -11.56 -28.73 0.57
N ASN A 124 -11.64 -29.44 -0.56
CA ASN A 124 -11.92 -28.78 -1.85
C ASN A 124 -13.33 -28.19 -1.94
N THR A 125 -14.26 -28.65 -1.10
CA THR A 125 -15.66 -28.24 -1.13
C THR A 125 -16.07 -27.44 0.11
N SER A 126 -15.22 -27.37 1.13
CA SER A 126 -15.48 -26.71 2.40
C SER A 126 -14.31 -25.82 2.85
N LEU A 127 -14.63 -24.67 3.45
CA LEU A 127 -13.66 -23.69 3.98
C LEU A 127 -13.19 -24.03 5.41
N ASP A 128 -13.04 -25.32 5.73
CA ASP A 128 -13.02 -25.78 7.12
C ASP A 128 -11.80 -26.65 7.48
N CYS A 129 -10.80 -26.70 6.59
CA CYS A 129 -9.54 -27.38 6.82
C CYS A 129 -8.42 -26.42 7.21
N PHE A 130 -7.76 -26.69 8.34
CA PHE A 130 -6.81 -25.78 8.96
C PHE A 130 -5.53 -26.48 9.41
N VAL A 131 -4.40 -25.87 9.11
CA VAL A 131 -3.12 -26.18 9.76
C VAL A 131 -2.84 -25.09 10.79
N LEU A 132 -2.81 -25.48 12.06
CA LEU A 132 -2.51 -24.59 13.19
C LEU A 132 -1.06 -24.79 13.60
N VAL A 133 -0.28 -23.72 13.63
CA VAL A 133 1.18 -23.79 13.80
C VAL A 133 1.62 -22.97 15.01
N THR A 134 2.40 -23.58 15.90
CA THR A 134 2.96 -22.89 17.06
C THR A 134 4.00 -21.85 16.65
N ASP A 135 4.37 -21.00 17.60
CA ASP A 135 5.57 -20.17 17.53
C ASP A 135 6.81 -21.03 17.24
N GLY A 136 7.74 -20.46 16.47
CA GLY A 136 9.01 -21.10 16.10
C GLY A 136 9.31 -21.08 14.61
N THR A 137 10.42 -21.72 14.22
CA THR A 137 10.88 -21.77 12.83
C THR A 137 10.68 -23.18 12.26
N PHE A 138 10.03 -23.26 11.11
CA PHE A 138 9.70 -24.49 10.40
C PHE A 138 10.33 -24.48 9.01
N VAL A 139 11.11 -25.52 8.74
CA VAL A 139 11.83 -25.66 7.47
C VAL A 139 10.96 -26.42 6.47
N LEU A 140 10.71 -25.81 5.31
CA LEU A 140 10.02 -26.45 4.19
C LEU A 140 11.05 -27.03 3.21
N PRO A 141 10.98 -28.33 2.88
CA PRO A 141 11.94 -28.96 1.97
C PRO A 141 11.73 -28.56 0.50
N GLN A 142 10.52 -28.12 0.15
CA GLN A 142 10.12 -27.75 -1.20
C GLN A 142 8.97 -26.74 -1.18
N THR A 143 8.63 -26.18 -2.34
CA THR A 143 7.48 -25.27 -2.47
C THR A 143 6.21 -25.90 -1.89
N LEU A 144 5.56 -25.17 -0.98
CA LEU A 144 4.23 -25.51 -0.49
C LEU A 144 3.20 -25.03 -1.51
N SER A 145 2.69 -25.95 -2.34
CA SER A 145 1.61 -25.65 -3.28
C SER A 145 0.27 -25.73 -2.56
N MET A 146 -0.39 -24.58 -2.40
CA MET A 146 -1.70 -24.49 -1.79
C MET A 146 -2.77 -25.16 -2.68
N SER A 147 -3.85 -25.59 -2.06
CA SER A 147 -5.03 -26.26 -2.60
C SER A 147 -6.28 -25.61 -2.01
N ASN A 148 -7.45 -25.88 -2.58
CA ASN A 148 -8.71 -25.32 -2.10
C ASN A 148 -8.96 -25.65 -0.63
N GLY A 149 -9.44 -24.65 0.11
CA GLY A 149 -10.01 -24.80 1.46
C GLY A 149 -9.08 -25.23 2.59
N VAL A 150 -7.77 -25.39 2.34
CA VAL A 150 -6.77 -25.67 3.38
C VAL A 150 -6.03 -24.40 3.74
N SER A 151 -6.37 -23.79 4.89
CA SER A 151 -5.74 -22.56 5.39
C SER A 151 -4.66 -22.84 6.43
N ILE A 152 -3.69 -21.94 6.58
CA ILE A 152 -2.59 -22.06 7.56
C ILE A 152 -2.63 -20.86 8.49
N TYR A 153 -2.70 -21.14 9.79
CA TYR A 153 -2.75 -20.15 10.85
C TYR A 153 -1.57 -20.35 11.80
N GLY A 154 -0.70 -19.34 11.89
CA GLY A 154 0.45 -19.34 12.79
C GLY A 154 0.24 -18.52 14.05
N SER A 155 1.33 -18.42 14.80
CA SER A 155 1.51 -17.66 16.04
C SER A 155 0.68 -18.18 17.21
N TYR A 156 0.55 -19.50 17.32
CA TYR A 156 -0.03 -20.15 18.50
C TYR A 156 1.03 -20.36 19.58
N SER A 157 0.65 -20.26 20.86
CA SER A 157 1.51 -20.72 21.94
C SER A 157 1.82 -22.21 21.79
N VAL A 158 2.92 -22.68 22.40
CA VAL A 158 3.40 -24.07 22.27
C VAL A 158 2.33 -25.11 22.68
N ASP A 159 1.44 -24.74 23.59
CA ASP A 159 0.31 -25.53 24.10
C ASP A 159 -1.01 -25.28 23.34
N PHE A 160 -1.02 -24.39 22.33
CA PHE A 160 -2.18 -23.94 21.57
C PHE A 160 -3.31 -23.29 22.39
N THR A 161 -3.04 -22.86 23.62
CA THR A 161 -4.05 -22.21 24.47
C THR A 161 -4.28 -20.74 24.11
N SER A 162 -3.34 -20.12 23.41
CA SER A 162 -3.41 -18.73 22.98
C SER A 162 -2.86 -18.56 21.56
N ARG A 163 -3.23 -17.45 20.91
CA ARG A 163 -2.74 -17.07 19.58
C ARG A 163 -2.55 -15.56 19.51
N SER A 164 -1.42 -15.11 18.97
CA SER A 164 -1.14 -13.70 18.70
C SER A 164 -0.70 -13.51 17.25
N SER A 165 -1.66 -13.45 16.32
CA SER A 165 -1.37 -13.35 14.87
C SER A 165 -0.56 -12.10 14.49
N PHE A 166 -0.68 -11.00 15.25
CA PHE A 166 0.08 -9.78 15.02
C PHE A 166 1.57 -9.92 15.31
N ASN A 167 1.97 -10.86 16.18
CA ASN A 167 3.37 -11.09 16.52
C ASN A 167 4.13 -11.85 15.42
N LYS A 168 3.43 -12.63 14.58
CA LYS A 168 3.97 -13.30 13.39
C LYS A 168 5.18 -14.20 13.72
N THR A 169 5.11 -14.85 14.89
CA THR A 169 6.17 -15.62 15.56
C THR A 169 6.40 -17.01 14.98
N THR A 170 5.50 -17.49 14.14
CA THR A 170 5.72 -18.67 13.29
C THR A 170 6.46 -18.27 12.02
N SER A 171 7.67 -18.80 11.81
CA SER A 171 8.48 -18.56 10.62
C SER A 171 8.52 -19.81 9.73
N LEU A 172 8.23 -19.64 8.45
CA LEU A 172 8.41 -20.64 7.40
C LEU A 172 9.64 -20.25 6.57
N VAL A 173 10.62 -21.15 6.51
CA VAL A 173 11.89 -20.93 5.82
C VAL A 173 12.20 -22.07 4.85
N PRO A 174 12.88 -21.82 3.73
CA PRO A 174 13.32 -22.90 2.84
C PRO A 174 14.42 -23.74 3.51
N ALA A 175 14.48 -25.03 3.17
CA ALA A 175 15.64 -25.87 3.45
C ALA A 175 16.88 -25.41 2.64
N GLY A 176 18.09 -25.76 3.11
CA GLY A 176 19.33 -25.44 2.38
C GLY A 176 19.41 -26.04 0.97
N SER A 177 18.72 -27.16 0.74
CA SER A 177 18.53 -27.78 -0.58
C SER A 177 17.06 -27.69 -1.01
N PHE A 178 16.53 -26.47 -1.13
CA PHE A 178 15.13 -26.23 -1.44
C PHE A 178 14.79 -26.65 -2.87
N ASN A 179 13.74 -27.46 -3.03
CA ASN A 179 13.27 -27.89 -4.34
C ASN A 179 12.09 -27.04 -4.85
N CYS A 180 12.28 -26.42 -6.01
CA CYS A 180 11.24 -25.63 -6.68
C CYS A 180 10.37 -26.55 -7.54
N VAL A 181 9.04 -26.44 -7.39
CA VAL A 181 8.09 -27.31 -8.14
C VAL A 181 8.02 -26.96 -9.64
N ALA A 182 8.64 -25.87 -10.09
CA ALA A 182 8.68 -25.44 -11.48
C ALA A 182 10.07 -24.92 -11.87
N PRO A 183 10.45 -24.98 -13.16
CA PRO A 183 11.74 -24.46 -13.62
C PRO A 183 11.85 -22.96 -13.32
N GLU A 184 12.97 -22.60 -12.70
CA GLU A 184 13.26 -21.23 -12.30
C GLU A 184 13.55 -20.36 -13.52
N ASN A 185 12.62 -19.48 -13.85
CA ASN A 185 12.82 -18.44 -14.85
C ASN A 185 11.97 -17.21 -14.54
N ALA A 186 12.18 -16.13 -15.29
CA ALA A 186 11.46 -14.88 -15.13
C ALA A 186 9.91 -15.02 -15.22
N GLY A 187 9.39 -16.13 -15.77
CA GLY A 187 7.95 -16.41 -15.87
C GLY A 187 7.40 -17.37 -14.81
N THR A 188 8.25 -18.09 -14.06
CA THR A 188 7.82 -18.93 -12.93
C THR A 188 8.87 -18.88 -11.82
N PRO A 189 8.70 -17.96 -10.84
CA PRO A 189 9.63 -17.80 -9.73
C PRO A 189 9.64 -19.07 -8.86
N CYS A 190 10.78 -19.37 -8.25
CA CYS A 190 10.79 -20.27 -7.12
C CYS A 190 10.24 -19.56 -5.89
N ALA A 191 9.04 -19.97 -5.48
CA ALA A 191 8.37 -19.46 -4.30
C ALA A 191 8.41 -20.46 -3.15
N LEU A 192 8.48 -19.96 -1.91
CA LEU A 192 8.31 -20.81 -0.74
C LEU A 192 6.86 -21.34 -0.69
N ILE A 193 5.89 -20.47 -0.95
CA ILE A 193 4.47 -20.82 -1.05
C ILE A 193 3.95 -20.44 -2.43
N ARG A 194 3.24 -21.36 -3.08
CA ARG A 194 2.58 -21.12 -4.37
C ARG A 194 1.07 -21.35 -4.24
N ILE A 195 0.28 -20.43 -4.75
CA ILE A 195 -1.19 -20.52 -4.80
C ILE A 195 -1.60 -20.67 -6.27
N PRO A 196 -1.81 -21.90 -6.75
CA PRO A 196 -2.08 -22.16 -8.17
C PRO A 196 -3.53 -21.82 -8.56
N ALA A 197 -3.78 -21.67 -9.86
CA ALA A 197 -5.10 -21.35 -10.43
C ALA A 197 -6.19 -22.40 -10.15
N ALA A 198 -5.78 -23.61 -9.73
CA ALA A 198 -6.71 -24.63 -9.23
C ALA A 198 -7.41 -24.21 -7.93
N VAL A 199 -6.88 -23.21 -7.21
CA VAL A 199 -7.53 -22.64 -6.03
C VAL A 199 -8.60 -21.64 -6.49
N VAL A 200 -9.88 -21.95 -6.32
CA VAL A 200 -11.02 -21.22 -6.91
C VAL A 200 -12.01 -20.72 -5.86
N ASN A 201 -12.78 -19.69 -6.21
CA ASN A 201 -13.85 -19.14 -5.39
C ASN A 201 -15.04 -20.12 -5.34
N PRO A 202 -15.74 -20.33 -4.20
CA PRO A 202 -15.65 -19.61 -2.92
C PRO A 202 -14.63 -20.18 -1.92
N VAL A 203 -13.92 -21.24 -2.28
CA VAL A 203 -13.08 -22.02 -1.35
C VAL A 203 -11.67 -21.45 -1.26
N ALA A 204 -11.58 -20.13 -1.10
CA ALA A 204 -10.32 -19.40 -1.03
C ALA A 204 -9.49 -19.85 0.18
N THR A 205 -8.19 -19.94 -0.04
CA THR A 205 -7.23 -20.37 0.98
C THR A 205 -6.63 -19.18 1.71
N SER A 206 -6.50 -19.28 3.03
CA SER A 206 -5.98 -18.20 3.88
C SER A 206 -4.62 -18.52 4.48
N LEU A 207 -3.77 -17.50 4.57
CA LEU A 207 -2.52 -17.51 5.33
C LEU A 207 -2.57 -16.37 6.34
N ASP A 208 -2.34 -16.67 7.63
CA ASP A 208 -2.42 -15.66 8.68
C ASP A 208 -1.49 -15.91 9.88
N GLY A 209 -0.81 -14.86 10.33
CA GLY A 209 0.09 -14.88 11.48
C GLY A 209 1.40 -15.60 11.23
N LEU A 210 1.96 -15.44 10.03
CA LEU A 210 3.19 -16.12 9.59
C LEU A 210 4.26 -15.11 9.17
N THR A 211 5.51 -15.49 9.38
CA THR A 211 6.67 -14.94 8.68
C THR A 211 7.08 -15.94 7.59
N VAL A 212 7.20 -15.51 6.33
CA VAL A 212 7.53 -16.34 5.17
C VAL A 212 8.82 -15.84 4.55
N SER A 213 9.82 -16.70 4.40
CA SER A 213 11.11 -16.33 3.78
C SER A 213 11.25 -16.93 2.37
N GLY A 214 11.75 -16.15 1.43
CA GLY A 214 11.87 -16.55 0.02
C GLY A 214 12.80 -17.72 -0.20
N ALA A 215 12.61 -18.41 -1.33
CA ALA A 215 13.25 -19.69 -1.64
C ALA A 215 14.79 -19.68 -1.82
N GLY A 216 15.44 -18.52 -1.97
CA GLY A 216 16.92 -18.45 -2.03
C GLY A 216 17.55 -18.58 -3.42
N THR A 217 16.77 -18.53 -4.50
CA THR A 217 17.25 -18.79 -5.86
C THR A 217 17.39 -17.52 -6.70
N GLN A 218 17.93 -17.59 -7.93
CA GLN A 218 18.10 -16.41 -8.82
C GLN A 218 16.77 -15.71 -9.14
N PHE A 219 15.67 -16.47 -9.20
CA PHE A 219 14.30 -15.99 -9.38
C PHE A 219 13.47 -16.39 -8.16
N SER A 220 13.58 -15.63 -7.07
CA SER A 220 12.99 -15.98 -5.78
C SER A 220 11.75 -15.15 -5.46
N ALA A 221 10.75 -15.81 -4.87
CA ALA A 221 9.62 -15.18 -4.21
C ALA A 221 9.38 -15.77 -2.82
N GLY A 222 8.80 -14.98 -1.91
CA GLY A 222 8.19 -15.53 -0.70
C GLY A 222 6.89 -16.26 -1.05
N ILE A 223 5.96 -15.55 -1.69
CA ILE A 223 4.65 -16.07 -2.10
C ILE A 223 4.42 -15.81 -3.59
N HIS A 224 3.95 -16.82 -4.33
CA HIS A 224 3.51 -16.70 -5.71
C HIS A 224 2.04 -17.06 -5.86
N VAL A 225 1.20 -16.06 -6.10
CA VAL A 225 -0.21 -16.24 -6.46
C VAL A 225 -0.31 -16.37 -7.97
N TYR A 226 -0.53 -17.60 -8.44
CA TYR A 226 -0.61 -17.95 -9.87
C TYR A 226 -2.06 -18.25 -10.27
N GLY A 227 -2.91 -17.22 -10.28
CA GLY A 227 -4.32 -17.28 -10.65
C GLY A 227 -5.28 -17.79 -9.56
N GLY A 228 -4.75 -18.25 -8.42
CA GLY A 228 -5.52 -18.87 -7.36
C GLY A 228 -6.12 -17.91 -6.33
N CYS A 229 -7.28 -18.25 -5.78
CA CYS A 229 -7.96 -17.44 -4.77
C CYS A 229 -7.30 -17.52 -3.40
N SER A 230 -6.87 -16.35 -2.90
CA SER A 230 -6.17 -16.26 -1.63
C SER A 230 -6.60 -15.07 -0.79
N ARG A 231 -6.43 -15.25 0.53
CA ARG A 231 -6.51 -14.20 1.54
C ARG A 231 -5.21 -14.23 2.35
N LEU A 232 -4.45 -13.15 2.31
CA LEU A 232 -3.20 -13.03 3.05
C LEU A 232 -3.37 -11.95 4.11
N ASP A 233 -3.28 -12.34 5.38
CA ASP A 233 -3.48 -11.43 6.51
C ASP A 233 -2.35 -11.53 7.53
N ASN A 234 -1.96 -10.43 8.17
CA ASN A 234 -0.96 -10.42 9.25
C ASN A 234 0.32 -11.21 8.91
N LEU A 235 0.87 -10.99 7.72
CA LEU A 235 2.09 -11.69 7.30
C LEU A 235 3.32 -10.79 7.37
N ASN A 236 4.46 -11.38 7.65
CA ASN A 236 5.75 -10.84 7.24
C ASN A 236 6.23 -11.67 6.05
N ILE A 237 6.53 -11.06 4.92
CA ILE A 237 6.96 -11.78 3.72
C ILE A 237 8.29 -11.20 3.29
N TYR A 238 9.33 -12.01 3.43
CA TYR A 238 10.68 -11.67 3.04
C TYR A 238 11.05 -12.40 1.76
N GLY A 239 11.50 -11.69 0.73
CA GLY A 239 12.20 -12.31 -0.40
C GLY A 239 13.59 -12.78 0.04
N ALA A 240 14.22 -13.67 -0.74
CA ALA A 240 15.60 -14.05 -0.46
C ALA A 240 16.59 -13.05 -1.07
N ASN A 241 17.76 -12.90 -0.46
CA ASN A 241 18.86 -12.19 -1.09
C ASN A 241 19.35 -13.00 -2.30
N VAL A 242 19.50 -12.33 -3.44
CA VAL A 242 19.86 -12.99 -4.70
C VAL A 242 21.10 -12.34 -5.31
N ALA A 243 21.93 -13.18 -5.92
CA ALA A 243 23.10 -12.75 -6.69
C ALA A 243 23.04 -13.36 -8.10
N GLY A 244 23.59 -12.66 -9.09
CA GLY A 244 23.67 -13.14 -10.48
C GLY A 244 23.03 -12.19 -11.50
N ILE A 245 23.06 -12.57 -12.78
CA ILE A 245 22.56 -11.74 -13.90
C ILE A 245 21.71 -12.63 -14.83
N PRO A 246 20.42 -12.31 -15.07
CA PRO A 246 19.58 -11.35 -14.36
C PRO A 246 19.03 -11.95 -13.05
N ALA A 247 18.91 -11.19 -11.96
CA ALA A 247 18.40 -11.70 -10.67
C ALA A 247 17.11 -10.98 -10.25
N TYR A 248 16.11 -11.75 -9.79
CA TYR A 248 14.79 -11.25 -9.38
C TYR A 248 14.49 -11.72 -7.96
N SER A 249 14.41 -10.79 -7.01
CA SER A 249 13.93 -11.05 -5.65
C SER A 249 12.59 -10.39 -5.45
N ASN A 250 11.59 -11.19 -5.08
CA ASN A 250 10.24 -10.70 -4.85
C ASN A 250 9.75 -11.10 -3.46
N GLY A 251 8.94 -10.25 -2.83
CA GLY A 251 8.13 -10.68 -1.70
C GLY A 251 6.94 -11.51 -2.20
N ILE A 252 6.06 -10.86 -2.97
CA ILE A 252 4.85 -11.43 -3.55
C ILE A 252 4.85 -11.25 -5.08
N ILE A 253 4.54 -12.32 -5.80
CA ILE A 253 4.22 -12.24 -7.24
C ILE A 253 2.77 -12.64 -7.44
N ILE A 254 2.04 -11.84 -8.22
CA ILE A 254 0.67 -12.12 -8.64
C ILE A 254 0.64 -12.16 -10.16
N SER A 255 0.20 -13.31 -10.69
CA SER A 255 0.20 -13.62 -12.12
C SER A 255 -0.81 -14.73 -12.42
N GLY A 256 -0.97 -15.11 -13.68
CA GLY A 256 -1.99 -16.05 -14.14
C GLY A 256 -3.38 -15.44 -14.27
N ALA A 257 -4.29 -16.19 -14.89
CA ALA A 257 -5.70 -15.83 -14.97
C ALA A 257 -6.34 -15.97 -13.57
N TYR A 258 -6.57 -14.84 -12.90
CA TYR A 258 -7.21 -14.75 -11.60
C TYR A 258 -8.72 -14.99 -11.68
N GLY A 259 -9.18 -16.11 -11.11
CA GLY A 259 -10.59 -16.54 -11.17
C GLY A 259 -11.47 -16.06 -10.00
N CYS A 260 -11.01 -15.11 -9.19
CA CYS A 260 -11.63 -14.76 -7.91
C CYS A 260 -12.15 -13.34 -7.94
N ASN A 261 -13.29 -13.05 -7.33
CA ASN A 261 -13.85 -11.70 -7.35
C ASN A 261 -12.94 -10.65 -6.68
N PHE A 262 -12.32 -10.99 -5.54
CA PHE A 262 -11.38 -10.13 -4.84
C PHE A 262 -10.27 -10.92 -4.13
N ALA A 263 -9.07 -10.33 -4.07
CA ALA A 263 -7.93 -10.82 -3.29
C ALA A 263 -7.60 -9.82 -2.16
N PRO A 264 -8.04 -10.07 -0.91
CA PRO A 264 -7.65 -9.23 0.22
C PRO A 264 -6.21 -9.56 0.67
N PHE A 265 -5.40 -8.51 0.73
CA PHE A 265 -4.04 -8.50 1.24
C PHE A 265 -3.95 -7.45 2.34
N GLU A 266 -4.03 -7.89 3.60
CA GLU A 266 -4.19 -6.99 4.74
C GLU A 266 -3.09 -7.17 5.79
N TYR A 267 -2.66 -6.08 6.42
CA TYR A 267 -1.67 -6.10 7.50
C TYR A 267 -0.35 -6.81 7.14
N LEU A 268 0.03 -6.71 5.87
CA LEU A 268 1.24 -7.30 5.35
C LEU A 268 2.43 -6.40 5.64
N ASN A 269 3.56 -7.01 5.97
CA ASN A 269 4.87 -6.38 5.91
C ASN A 269 5.70 -7.15 4.89
N VAL A 270 5.88 -6.58 3.71
CA VAL A 270 6.51 -7.24 2.58
C VAL A 270 7.80 -6.54 2.24
N ARG A 271 8.88 -7.31 2.18
CA ARG A 271 10.21 -6.81 1.79
C ARG A 271 10.92 -7.89 0.97
N PRO A 272 11.29 -7.64 -0.29
CA PRO A 272 12.12 -8.58 -1.03
C PRO A 272 13.52 -8.63 -0.39
N GLY A 273 14.32 -9.61 -0.80
CA GLY A 273 15.74 -9.58 -0.46
C GLY A 273 16.50 -8.58 -1.31
N ASP A 274 17.70 -8.26 -0.88
CA ASP A 274 18.63 -7.43 -1.65
C ASP A 274 19.11 -8.20 -2.88
N CYS A 275 19.37 -7.47 -3.98
CA CYS A 275 19.86 -8.05 -5.21
C CYS A 275 21.21 -7.43 -5.62
N SER A 276 22.16 -8.30 -5.98
CA SER A 276 23.49 -7.91 -6.47
C SER A 276 23.72 -8.45 -7.87
N GLY A 277 23.71 -7.56 -8.86
CA GLY A 277 23.81 -7.90 -10.28
C GLY A 277 23.27 -6.80 -11.18
N SER A 278 23.87 -6.61 -12.35
CA SER A 278 23.35 -5.65 -13.33
C SER A 278 21.94 -6.03 -13.77
N ASN A 279 21.06 -5.05 -13.94
CA ASN A 279 19.64 -5.25 -14.27
C ASN A 279 18.86 -6.12 -13.25
N CYS A 280 19.33 -6.22 -12.00
CA CYS A 280 18.59 -6.97 -11.00
C CYS A 280 17.32 -6.22 -10.55
N VAL A 281 16.32 -6.97 -10.15
CA VAL A 281 15.01 -6.44 -9.76
C VAL A 281 14.66 -6.95 -8.37
N SER A 282 14.40 -6.03 -7.45
CA SER A 282 14.02 -6.31 -6.07
C SER A 282 12.69 -5.65 -5.76
N MET A 283 11.60 -6.42 -5.68
CA MET A 283 10.25 -5.87 -5.56
C MET A 283 9.45 -6.46 -4.40
N ALA A 284 8.81 -5.62 -3.59
CA ALA A 284 7.96 -6.17 -2.53
C ALA A 284 6.77 -6.91 -3.14
N MET A 285 6.10 -6.31 -4.12
CA MET A 285 4.98 -6.93 -4.83
C MET A 285 5.03 -6.63 -6.33
N ASN A 286 4.76 -7.65 -7.15
CA ASN A 286 4.63 -7.53 -8.60
C ASN A 286 3.30 -8.14 -9.08
N ILE A 287 2.53 -7.36 -9.84
CA ILE A 287 1.26 -7.75 -10.44
C ILE A 287 1.42 -7.71 -11.96
N SER A 288 1.57 -8.87 -12.60
CA SER A 288 1.97 -8.97 -14.03
C SER A 288 0.87 -9.44 -14.98
N THR A 289 -0.15 -10.15 -14.49
CA THR A 289 -1.31 -10.54 -15.32
C THR A 289 -2.53 -10.77 -14.44
N LEU A 290 -3.68 -10.19 -14.78
CA LEU A 290 -4.98 -10.52 -14.19
C LEU A 290 -6.09 -10.40 -15.26
N PRO A 291 -7.16 -11.20 -15.20
CA PRO A 291 -8.50 -10.85 -15.67
C PRO A 291 -9.13 -9.83 -14.70
N ALA A 292 -10.27 -9.24 -15.09
CA ALA A 292 -10.96 -8.07 -14.53
C ALA A 292 -11.27 -7.99 -13.01
N SER A 293 -10.76 -8.91 -12.18
CA SER A 293 -11.00 -8.97 -10.75
C SER A 293 -10.10 -8.05 -9.93
N GLY A 294 -10.60 -7.60 -8.77
CA GLY A 294 -9.93 -6.60 -7.94
C GLY A 294 -8.93 -7.16 -6.93
N ILE A 295 -7.75 -6.54 -6.85
CA ILE A 295 -6.81 -6.71 -5.73
C ILE A 295 -7.04 -5.60 -4.71
N ILE A 296 -7.06 -5.94 -3.43
CA ILE A 296 -7.13 -4.96 -2.34
C ILE A 296 -5.90 -5.12 -1.46
N VAL A 297 -5.06 -4.09 -1.42
CA VAL A 297 -3.93 -3.97 -0.48
C VAL A 297 -4.31 -2.96 0.58
N ARG A 298 -4.38 -3.39 1.85
CA ARG A 298 -4.86 -2.54 2.94
C ARG A 298 -3.95 -2.61 4.15
N SER A 299 -3.73 -1.46 4.80
CA SER A 299 -2.98 -1.37 6.06
C SER A 299 -1.64 -2.13 6.02
N SER A 300 -0.99 -2.11 4.85
CA SER A 300 0.19 -2.92 4.56
C SER A 300 1.40 -2.04 4.33
N THR A 301 2.57 -2.55 4.65
CA THR A 301 3.87 -1.93 4.35
C THR A 301 4.56 -2.76 3.28
N LEU A 302 4.76 -2.18 2.10
CA LEU A 302 5.50 -2.77 0.99
C LEU A 302 6.79 -1.97 0.83
N THR A 303 7.94 -2.62 0.99
CA THR A 303 9.25 -1.97 0.90
C THR A 303 10.10 -2.66 -0.15
N GLY A 304 10.60 -1.95 -1.16
CA GLY A 304 11.57 -2.48 -2.13
C GLY A 304 12.91 -2.81 -1.46
N GLY A 305 13.67 -3.77 -2.01
CA GLY A 305 14.96 -4.16 -1.46
C GLY A 305 16.10 -3.29 -1.98
N ASN A 306 17.34 -3.60 -1.64
CA ASN A 306 18.47 -2.78 -2.08
C ASN A 306 19.23 -3.42 -3.24
N SER A 307 19.79 -2.56 -4.10
CA SER A 307 20.74 -2.88 -5.14
C SER A 307 21.73 -1.74 -5.34
N GLY A 308 23.01 -2.08 -5.46
CA GLY A 308 24.08 -1.14 -5.82
C GLY A 308 24.51 -1.21 -7.28
N SER A 309 23.79 -1.96 -8.12
CA SER A 309 24.24 -2.30 -9.49
C SER A 309 23.59 -1.43 -10.57
N PRO A 310 24.28 -1.15 -11.70
CA PRO A 310 23.67 -0.48 -12.84
C PRO A 310 22.49 -1.25 -13.43
N GLY A 311 21.49 -0.53 -13.92
CA GLY A 311 20.22 -1.03 -14.44
C GLY A 311 19.28 -1.61 -13.39
N SER A 312 19.63 -1.57 -12.10
CA SER A 312 18.82 -2.19 -11.06
C SER A 312 17.49 -1.47 -10.81
N ASN A 313 16.47 -2.25 -10.42
CA ASN A 313 15.15 -1.76 -10.03
C ASN A 313 14.84 -2.17 -8.59
N SER A 314 14.39 -1.22 -7.77
CA SER A 314 13.85 -1.46 -6.43
C SER A 314 12.49 -0.81 -6.29
N LEU A 315 11.44 -1.62 -6.21
CA LEU A 315 10.06 -1.15 -6.23
C LEU A 315 9.29 -1.70 -5.03
N ALA A 316 8.45 -0.89 -4.38
CA ALA A 316 7.49 -1.44 -3.43
C ALA A 316 6.37 -2.21 -4.17
N LEU A 317 5.79 -1.60 -5.19
CA LEU A 317 4.75 -2.22 -6.01
C LEU A 317 4.94 -1.92 -7.49
N GLN A 318 4.98 -2.98 -8.30
CA GLN A 318 4.86 -2.90 -9.76
C GLN A 318 3.52 -3.46 -10.22
N ILE A 319 2.84 -2.73 -11.09
CA ILE A 319 1.66 -3.19 -11.84
C ILE A 319 1.99 -3.15 -13.33
N ASP A 320 2.24 -4.33 -13.88
CA ASP A 320 2.58 -4.58 -15.28
C ASP A 320 1.55 -5.51 -15.92
N ALA A 321 0.29 -5.37 -15.53
CA ALA A 321 -0.80 -6.24 -15.97
C ALA A 321 -1.53 -5.68 -17.19
N ASN A 322 -1.86 -6.55 -18.16
CA ASN A 322 -2.71 -6.16 -19.31
C ASN A 322 -4.10 -5.69 -18.89
N SER A 323 -4.63 -6.14 -17.76
CA SER A 323 -5.78 -5.52 -17.11
C SER A 323 -5.69 -5.77 -15.62
N ALA A 324 -6.06 -4.78 -14.81
CA ALA A 324 -6.12 -4.94 -13.36
C ALA A 324 -7.00 -3.87 -12.73
N THR A 325 -7.72 -4.26 -11.68
CA THR A 325 -8.30 -3.32 -10.72
C THR A 325 -7.54 -3.46 -9.41
N VAL A 326 -6.86 -2.41 -8.95
CA VAL A 326 -6.03 -2.45 -7.73
C VAL A 326 -6.44 -1.32 -6.79
N ASN A 327 -6.81 -1.67 -5.57
CA ASN A 327 -7.21 -0.72 -4.53
C ASN A 327 -6.21 -0.77 -3.38
N ILE A 328 -5.48 0.31 -3.17
CA ILE A 328 -4.45 0.46 -2.14
C ILE A 328 -4.95 1.46 -1.11
N GLN A 329 -5.08 1.01 0.14
CA GLN A 329 -5.70 1.79 1.21
C GLN A 329 -4.83 1.80 2.46
N ARG A 330 -4.62 2.98 3.05
CA ARG A 330 -3.95 3.14 4.34
C ARG A 330 -2.61 2.39 4.41
N SER A 331 -1.90 2.34 3.28
CA SER A 331 -0.70 1.52 3.13
C SER A 331 0.54 2.39 2.97
N GLN A 332 1.70 1.82 3.26
CA GLN A 332 2.99 2.45 3.03
C GLN A 332 3.69 1.70 1.89
N LEU A 333 4.00 2.41 0.82
CA LEU A 333 4.77 1.92 -0.31
C LEU A 333 6.11 2.67 -0.32
N ILE A 334 7.21 1.94 -0.14
CA ILE A 334 8.54 2.54 0.02
C ILE A 334 9.51 1.88 -0.97
N GLY A 335 9.99 2.62 -1.97
CA GLY A 335 11.10 2.15 -2.81
C GLY A 335 12.36 1.92 -1.96
N GLY A 336 13.19 0.97 -2.33
CA GLY A 336 14.46 0.72 -1.65
C GLY A 336 15.58 1.60 -2.21
N THR A 337 16.82 1.10 -2.13
CA THR A 337 17.98 1.74 -2.76
C THR A 337 18.30 1.05 -4.08
N ALA A 338 18.28 1.75 -5.21
CA ALA A 338 18.65 1.15 -6.52
C ALA A 338 19.06 2.21 -7.54
N GLU A 339 19.43 1.79 -8.75
CA GLU A 339 19.50 2.74 -9.87
C GLU A 339 18.11 3.33 -10.11
N ASN A 340 17.09 2.51 -10.30
CA ASN A 340 15.68 2.88 -10.40
C ASN A 340 14.94 2.52 -9.10
N ALA A 341 14.53 3.51 -8.31
CA ALA A 341 13.70 3.29 -7.12
C ALA A 341 12.33 3.96 -7.27
N ALA A 342 11.27 3.27 -6.89
CA ALA A 342 9.90 3.80 -6.86
C ALA A 342 9.03 3.13 -5.79
N ALA A 343 8.03 3.84 -5.31
CA ALA A 343 6.98 3.24 -4.48
C ALA A 343 5.97 2.48 -5.34
N LEU A 344 5.51 3.11 -6.42
CA LEU A 344 4.50 2.56 -7.32
C LEU A 344 4.95 2.75 -8.77
N SER A 345 4.99 1.67 -9.54
CA SER A 345 5.28 1.70 -10.98
C SER A 345 4.14 1.04 -11.77
N LEU A 346 3.59 1.77 -12.74
CA LEU A 346 2.51 1.33 -13.62
C LEU A 346 3.00 1.31 -15.08
N THR A 347 3.17 0.13 -15.67
CA THR A 347 3.69 -0.05 -17.05
C THR A 347 2.75 -0.83 -17.98
N ALA A 348 1.55 -1.13 -17.50
CA ALA A 348 0.51 -1.91 -18.17
C ALA A 348 0.11 -1.47 -19.60
N GLY A 349 -0.22 -2.44 -20.45
CA GLY A 349 -0.66 -2.22 -21.84
C GLY A 349 -2.18 -2.16 -22.08
N GLY A 350 -3.04 -2.53 -21.12
CA GLY A 350 -4.50 -2.56 -21.31
C GLY A 350 -5.30 -1.90 -20.18
N VAL A 351 -6.47 -2.43 -19.79
CA VAL A 351 -7.41 -1.70 -18.92
C VAL A 351 -6.96 -1.71 -17.45
N LEU A 352 -6.51 -0.56 -16.95
CA LEU A 352 -5.94 -0.41 -15.62
C LEU A 352 -6.75 0.59 -14.79
N ASP A 353 -7.39 0.10 -13.72
CA ASP A 353 -8.04 0.93 -12.71
C ASP A 353 -7.29 0.80 -11.37
N VAL A 354 -6.60 1.87 -10.96
CA VAL A 354 -5.84 1.90 -9.71
C VAL A 354 -6.36 3.02 -8.82
N ILE A 355 -6.71 2.69 -7.59
CA ILE A 355 -7.09 3.66 -6.57
C ILE A 355 -6.10 3.55 -5.42
N VAL A 356 -5.47 4.67 -5.06
CA VAL A 356 -4.62 4.81 -3.89
C VAL A 356 -5.24 5.84 -2.97
N ASN A 357 -5.57 5.46 -1.74
CA ASN A 357 -6.23 6.33 -0.77
C ASN A 357 -5.56 6.25 0.60
N GLY A 358 -5.31 7.40 1.24
CA GLY A 358 -4.82 7.45 2.62
C GLY A 358 -3.43 6.85 2.78
N SER A 359 -2.61 6.85 1.74
CA SER A 359 -1.37 6.05 1.70
C SER A 359 -0.12 6.93 1.64
N LEU A 360 1.00 6.40 2.13
CA LEU A 360 2.33 6.99 1.96
C LEU A 360 3.03 6.30 0.80
N LEU A 361 3.49 7.06 -0.18
CA LEU A 361 4.29 6.58 -1.31
C LEU A 361 5.63 7.32 -1.28
N ASN A 362 6.69 6.61 -0.91
CA ASN A 362 8.05 7.15 -0.82
C ASN A 362 8.96 6.47 -1.86
N GLY A 363 9.56 7.22 -2.76
CA GLY A 363 10.40 6.69 -3.83
C GLY A 363 11.68 5.99 -3.38
N GLY A 364 12.10 6.13 -2.11
CA GLY A 364 13.31 5.49 -1.60
C GLY A 364 14.58 6.28 -1.90
N THR A 365 15.66 5.60 -2.26
CA THR A 365 16.92 6.23 -2.68
C THR A 365 17.31 5.74 -4.07
N ALA A 366 17.48 6.67 -5.00
CA ALA A 366 17.81 6.34 -6.37
C ALA A 366 19.17 6.92 -6.80
N THR A 367 19.92 6.16 -7.61
CA THR A 367 21.26 6.55 -8.08
C THR A 367 21.33 6.87 -9.58
N GLY A 368 20.30 6.52 -10.38
CA GLY A 368 20.26 6.76 -11.82
C GLY A 368 19.61 8.09 -12.26
N ASN A 369 19.40 8.25 -13.57
CA ASN A 369 19.03 9.55 -14.18
C ASN A 369 17.58 10.01 -13.95
N ILE A 370 16.55 9.16 -13.99
CA ILE A 370 15.16 9.64 -13.83
C ILE A 370 14.32 8.71 -12.96
N LYS A 371 13.72 9.26 -11.90
CA LYS A 371 13.19 8.47 -10.77
C LYS A 371 11.95 9.14 -10.17
N SER A 372 10.97 8.33 -9.79
CA SER A 372 9.74 8.86 -9.21
C SER A 372 9.15 7.98 -8.13
N ALA A 373 8.48 8.57 -7.14
CA ALA A 373 7.71 7.81 -6.16
C ALA A 373 6.59 7.05 -6.87
N VAL A 374 5.89 7.74 -7.77
CA VAL A 374 4.86 7.19 -8.65
C VAL A 374 5.29 7.36 -10.10
N PHE A 375 5.43 6.25 -10.82
CA PHE A 375 5.70 6.24 -12.25
C PHE A 375 4.49 5.69 -13.02
N VAL A 376 3.91 6.51 -13.90
CA VAL A 376 2.78 6.12 -14.76
C VAL A 376 3.21 6.13 -16.21
N ASN A 377 3.47 4.96 -16.77
CA ASN A 377 3.88 4.76 -18.17
C ASN A 377 3.15 3.57 -18.80
N ALA A 378 1.84 3.53 -18.60
CA ALA A 378 0.96 2.51 -19.16
C ALA A 378 0.35 2.99 -20.48
N THR A 379 0.22 2.12 -21.48
CA THR A 379 -0.29 2.47 -22.82
C THR A 379 -1.75 2.09 -23.02
N GLY A 380 -2.39 1.48 -22.02
CA GLY A 380 -3.79 1.08 -22.07
C GLY A 380 -4.76 2.13 -21.52
N SER A 381 -6.05 1.81 -21.44
CA SER A 381 -7.11 2.70 -20.93
C SER A 381 -7.41 2.44 -19.45
N GLY A 382 -8.18 3.33 -18.81
CA GLY A 382 -8.58 3.18 -17.41
C GLY A 382 -8.30 4.42 -16.57
N ASN A 383 -8.45 4.28 -15.25
CA ASN A 383 -8.39 5.39 -14.31
C ASN A 383 -7.36 5.14 -13.22
N ILE A 384 -6.44 6.08 -13.05
CA ILE A 384 -5.53 6.13 -11.90
C ILE A 384 -6.01 7.25 -10.99
N GLN A 385 -6.35 6.93 -9.75
CA GLN A 385 -6.76 7.88 -8.73
C GLN A 385 -5.83 7.78 -7.55
N ILE A 386 -5.14 8.86 -7.23
CA ILE A 386 -4.32 8.96 -6.03
C ILE A 386 -4.90 10.10 -5.20
N VAL A 387 -5.44 9.74 -4.05
CA VAL A 387 -6.22 10.64 -3.20
C VAL A 387 -5.78 10.58 -1.75
N ASN A 388 -5.87 11.70 -1.03
CA ASN A 388 -5.56 11.78 0.40
C ASN A 388 -4.23 11.09 0.76
N SER A 389 -3.21 11.26 -0.08
CA SER A 389 -1.95 10.51 0.04
C SER A 389 -0.76 11.46 0.14
N VAL A 390 0.34 10.96 0.69
CA VAL A 390 1.63 11.65 0.71
C VAL A 390 2.54 10.99 -0.31
N LEU A 391 3.03 11.78 -1.26
CA LEU A 391 3.89 11.34 -2.34
C LEU A 391 5.25 12.01 -2.16
N ASN A 392 6.29 11.24 -1.86
CA ASN A 392 7.64 11.76 -1.67
C ASN A 392 8.58 11.17 -2.72
N GLY A 393 9.13 12.02 -3.57
CA GLY A 393 10.11 11.63 -4.58
C GLY A 393 11.34 10.95 -3.97
N PRO A 394 12.05 10.11 -4.75
CA PRO A 394 13.21 9.39 -4.26
C PRO A 394 14.35 10.34 -3.91
N ASN A 395 15.06 10.08 -2.82
CA ASN A 395 16.28 10.82 -2.54
C ASN A 395 17.35 10.46 -3.57
N GLY A 396 18.06 11.48 -4.02
CA GLY A 396 19.02 11.37 -5.09
C GLY A 396 20.44 11.10 -4.63
N GLY A 397 21.11 10.18 -5.33
CA GLY A 397 22.55 9.97 -5.29
C GLY A 397 23.35 11.06 -6.01
N THR A 398 24.62 10.77 -6.27
CA THR A 398 25.65 11.71 -6.77
C THR A 398 25.58 12.00 -8.29
N ASN A 399 24.48 11.65 -8.96
CA ASN A 399 24.39 11.76 -10.42
C ASN A 399 23.94 13.16 -10.86
N PRO A 400 24.75 13.90 -11.65
CA PRO A 400 24.43 15.27 -12.06
C PRO A 400 23.26 15.38 -13.04
N ASN A 401 22.83 14.29 -13.68
CA ASN A 401 21.67 14.27 -14.57
C ASN A 401 20.40 13.73 -13.89
N MET A 402 20.41 13.66 -12.56
CA MET A 402 19.29 13.07 -11.82
C MET A 402 18.04 13.96 -11.80
N GLU A 403 16.91 13.36 -12.11
CA GLU A 403 15.57 13.90 -11.88
C GLU A 403 14.90 13.09 -10.77
N SER A 404 14.67 13.74 -9.63
CA SER A 404 13.88 13.20 -8.54
C SER A 404 12.51 13.85 -8.53
N THR A 405 11.50 13.02 -8.81
CA THR A 405 10.12 13.48 -8.98
C THR A 405 9.18 12.77 -8.01
N ALA A 406 8.17 13.43 -7.46
CA ALA A 406 7.16 12.70 -6.69
C ALA A 406 6.26 11.87 -7.62
N VAL A 407 5.68 12.50 -8.64
CA VAL A 407 4.82 11.84 -9.64
C VAL A 407 5.30 12.12 -11.05
N ARG A 408 5.54 11.06 -11.83
CA ARG A 408 5.88 11.15 -13.24
C ARG A 408 4.81 10.49 -14.10
N ILE A 409 4.23 11.25 -15.01
CA ILE A 409 3.13 10.82 -15.91
C ILE A 409 3.64 10.84 -17.34
N GLY A 410 3.72 9.68 -17.98
CA GLY A 410 4.09 9.50 -19.39
C GLY A 410 3.06 8.80 -20.25
N SER A 411 1.90 8.45 -19.69
CA SER A 411 0.78 7.85 -20.43
C SER A 411 -0.16 8.93 -20.98
N ASN A 412 -0.59 8.84 -22.25
CA ASN A 412 -1.70 9.64 -22.83
C ASN A 412 -3.06 8.92 -22.83
N SER A 413 -3.07 7.65 -22.45
CA SER A 413 -4.23 6.76 -22.60
C SER A 413 -4.99 6.56 -21.29
N LEU A 414 -4.34 6.83 -20.14
CA LEU A 414 -4.93 6.74 -18.81
C LEU A 414 -5.39 8.09 -18.29
N LYS A 415 -6.60 8.11 -17.72
CA LYS A 415 -7.06 9.25 -16.92
C LYS A 415 -6.37 9.20 -15.56
N THR A 416 -5.46 10.13 -15.31
CA THR A 416 -4.77 10.25 -14.02
C THR A 416 -5.38 11.38 -13.20
N THR A 417 -5.92 11.06 -12.03
CA THR A 417 -6.45 12.02 -11.06
C THR A 417 -5.55 12.05 -9.83
N LEU A 418 -5.01 13.22 -9.51
CA LEU A 418 -4.31 13.48 -8.25
C LEU A 418 -5.15 14.47 -7.45
N SER A 419 -5.75 14.04 -6.35
CA SER A 419 -6.56 14.94 -5.52
C SER A 419 -6.25 14.90 -4.03
N GLN A 420 -6.21 16.06 -3.37
CA GLN A 420 -6.05 16.13 -1.91
C GLN A 420 -4.77 15.46 -1.41
N ASN A 421 -3.69 15.53 -2.18
CA ASN A 421 -2.40 14.96 -1.81
C ASN A 421 -1.43 16.01 -1.30
N MET A 422 -0.44 15.56 -0.53
CA MET A 422 0.82 16.27 -0.34
C MET A 422 1.87 15.67 -1.27
N ILE A 423 2.38 16.45 -2.20
CA ILE A 423 3.28 16.01 -3.27
C ILE A 423 4.61 16.71 -3.11
N ILE A 424 5.65 15.95 -2.81
CA ILE A 424 6.97 16.45 -2.41
C ILE A 424 8.02 15.87 -3.37
N GLY A 425 8.72 16.72 -4.11
CA GLY A 425 9.90 16.30 -4.88
C GLY A 425 10.99 15.77 -3.96
N GLY A 426 11.77 14.78 -4.41
CA GLY A 426 12.82 14.20 -3.57
C GLY A 426 14.06 15.09 -3.49
N ILE A 427 14.88 14.83 -2.49
CA ILE A 427 16.10 15.61 -2.21
C ILE A 427 17.19 15.22 -3.21
N VAL A 428 17.76 16.19 -3.93
CA VAL A 428 18.94 15.97 -4.80
C VAL A 428 20.03 16.95 -4.39
N ASN A 429 21.26 16.48 -4.20
CA ASN A 429 22.37 17.30 -3.70
C ASN A 429 23.44 17.59 -4.77
N THR A 430 23.24 17.13 -6.00
CA THR A 430 24.25 17.21 -7.06
C THR A 430 23.94 18.38 -8.01
N PRO A 431 24.93 19.24 -8.34
CA PRO A 431 24.79 20.23 -9.40
C PRO A 431 24.34 19.59 -10.73
N GLY A 432 23.41 20.21 -11.45
CA GLY A 432 22.74 19.67 -12.64
C GLY A 432 21.44 18.89 -12.36
N SER A 433 21.23 18.38 -11.13
CA SER A 433 20.04 17.60 -10.79
C SER A 433 18.77 18.46 -10.66
N ILE A 434 17.63 17.82 -10.84
CA ILE A 434 16.30 18.43 -10.78
C ILE A 434 15.49 17.76 -9.67
N SER A 435 14.84 18.58 -8.84
CA SER A 435 13.77 18.13 -7.93
C SER A 435 12.44 18.68 -8.42
N ALA A 436 11.47 17.79 -8.62
CA ALA A 436 10.14 18.16 -9.10
C ALA A 436 9.02 17.53 -8.26
N GLY A 437 7.94 18.28 -8.03
CA GLY A 437 6.72 17.69 -7.49
C GLY A 437 6.09 16.75 -8.50
N ILE A 438 5.76 17.28 -9.68
CA ILE A 438 5.11 16.54 -10.77
C ILE A 438 5.86 16.75 -12.06
N VAL A 439 6.06 15.68 -12.82
CA VAL A 439 6.57 15.74 -14.19
C VAL A 439 5.59 15.09 -15.15
N VAL A 440 5.22 15.84 -16.20
CA VAL A 440 4.38 15.36 -17.29
C VAL A 440 5.25 15.25 -18.54
N ILE A 441 5.38 14.03 -19.04
CA ILE A 441 6.11 13.72 -20.27
C ILE A 441 5.16 13.93 -21.44
N PRO A 442 5.62 14.58 -22.53
CA PRO A 442 4.86 14.80 -23.74
C PRO A 442 4.22 13.52 -24.26
N ALA A 443 2.91 13.51 -24.21
CA ALA A 443 2.08 12.59 -24.95
C ALA A 443 0.86 13.40 -25.37
N THR A 444 0.40 13.28 -26.61
CA THR A 444 -0.79 14.02 -27.05
C THR A 444 -2.01 13.56 -26.25
N PHE A 445 -2.36 14.30 -25.20
CA PHE A 445 -3.50 14.00 -24.34
C PHE A 445 -4.80 14.38 -25.06
N SER A 446 -5.77 13.49 -25.03
CA SER A 446 -7.15 13.89 -25.34
C SER A 446 -7.74 14.65 -24.15
N THR A 447 -8.78 15.45 -24.38
CA THR A 447 -9.51 16.13 -23.30
C THR A 447 -10.10 15.17 -22.27
N ALA A 448 -10.33 13.90 -22.64
CA ALA A 448 -10.85 12.87 -21.75
C ALA A 448 -9.77 12.25 -20.83
N ASN A 449 -8.51 12.24 -21.27
CA ASN A 449 -7.40 11.55 -20.60
C ASN A 449 -6.33 12.48 -20.02
N ARG A 450 -6.50 13.80 -20.14
CA ARG A 450 -5.57 14.76 -19.53
C ARG A 450 -5.47 14.52 -18.00
N PRO A 451 -4.27 14.64 -17.41
CA PRO A 451 -4.12 14.56 -15.97
C PRO A 451 -4.95 15.63 -15.26
N TYR A 452 -5.71 15.22 -14.25
CA TYR A 452 -6.56 16.09 -13.43
C TYR A 452 -5.94 16.21 -12.03
N ILE A 453 -5.37 17.38 -11.75
CA ILE A 453 -4.61 17.65 -10.53
C ILE A 453 -5.38 18.70 -9.73
N VAL A 454 -5.95 18.30 -8.60
CA VAL A 454 -6.90 19.14 -7.85
C VAL A 454 -6.68 19.15 -6.34
N ASN A 455 -6.81 20.30 -5.68
CA ASN A 455 -6.74 20.39 -4.21
C ASN A 455 -5.46 19.80 -3.58
N ASN A 456 -4.32 19.81 -4.27
CA ASN A 456 -3.06 19.28 -3.73
C ASN A 456 -2.20 20.38 -3.11
N ILE A 457 -1.35 20.01 -2.14
CA ILE A 457 -0.13 20.77 -1.84
C ILE A 457 1.00 20.18 -2.68
N ILE A 458 1.70 21.03 -3.44
CA ILE A 458 2.83 20.63 -4.27
C ILE A 458 4.06 21.43 -3.87
N LEU A 459 5.13 20.72 -3.51
CA LEU A 459 6.42 21.28 -3.14
C LEU A 459 7.55 20.58 -3.91
N PRO A 460 8.54 21.30 -4.43
CA PRO A 460 9.81 20.72 -4.79
C PRO A 460 10.67 20.55 -3.52
N SER A 461 11.72 19.73 -3.58
CA SER A 461 12.71 19.74 -2.51
C SER A 461 13.54 21.02 -2.59
N LEU A 462 13.55 21.78 -1.49
CA LEU A 462 14.32 23.03 -1.36
C LEU A 462 15.77 22.81 -0.91
N SER A 463 16.16 21.58 -0.54
CA SER A 463 17.51 21.29 -0.07
C SER A 463 18.39 20.76 -1.19
N GLY A 464 19.47 21.47 -1.53
CA GLY A 464 20.58 20.95 -2.33
C GLY A 464 20.39 20.95 -3.86
N ALA A 465 19.16 21.11 -4.35
CA ALA A 465 18.88 21.07 -5.78
C ALA A 465 19.18 22.41 -6.47
N PRO A 466 19.99 22.44 -7.54
CA PRO A 466 20.22 23.66 -8.32
C PRO A 466 18.98 24.04 -9.14
N VAL A 467 18.08 23.10 -9.44
CA VAL A 467 16.79 23.38 -10.06
C VAL A 467 15.65 22.65 -9.35
N ALA A 468 14.79 23.42 -8.70
CA ALA A 468 13.59 22.97 -8.01
C ALA A 468 12.36 23.52 -8.74
N ALA A 469 11.38 22.69 -9.10
CA ALA A 469 10.15 23.10 -9.78
C ALA A 469 8.91 22.37 -9.23
N CYS A 470 7.77 23.07 -9.13
CA CYS A 470 6.52 22.42 -8.70
C CYS A 470 6.03 21.45 -9.77
N ILE A 471 5.98 21.92 -11.02
CA ILE A 471 5.56 21.14 -12.18
C ILE A 471 6.61 21.31 -13.29
N ILE A 472 6.98 20.21 -13.94
CA ILE A 472 7.76 20.20 -15.17
C ILE A 472 6.93 19.55 -16.26
N GLU A 473 6.89 20.19 -17.42
CA GLU A 473 6.34 19.62 -18.64
C GLU A 473 7.48 19.51 -19.66
N MET A 474 7.74 18.33 -20.22
CA MET A 474 8.91 18.18 -21.11
C MET A 474 8.66 18.70 -22.54
N ASN A 475 7.51 19.30 -22.83
CA ASN A 475 7.19 19.91 -24.13
C ASN A 475 7.84 21.29 -24.30
N THR A 476 8.06 21.72 -25.55
CA THR A 476 8.59 23.07 -25.88
C THR A 476 7.62 24.19 -25.53
N VAL A 477 6.32 23.91 -25.54
CA VAL A 477 5.23 24.86 -25.31
C VAL A 477 4.14 24.12 -24.53
N PHE A 478 3.68 24.73 -23.44
CA PHE A 478 2.50 24.27 -22.72
C PHE A 478 1.28 24.48 -23.62
N ALA A 479 0.90 23.44 -24.36
CA ALA A 479 -0.30 23.50 -25.18
C ALA A 479 -1.53 23.53 -24.26
N SER A 480 -2.46 24.44 -24.54
CA SER A 480 -3.69 24.59 -23.75
C SER A 480 -4.44 23.26 -23.70
N GLY A 481 -4.49 22.63 -22.53
CA GLY A 481 -5.30 21.44 -22.27
C GLY A 481 -4.55 20.12 -22.03
N GLU A 482 -3.20 20.11 -22.00
CA GLU A 482 -2.43 18.89 -21.71
C GLU A 482 -2.58 18.43 -20.25
N VAL A 483 -2.73 19.37 -19.31
CA VAL A 483 -2.96 19.11 -17.89
C VAL A 483 -4.07 20.02 -17.38
N GLN A 484 -4.92 19.54 -16.48
CA GLN A 484 -5.93 20.34 -15.81
C GLN A 484 -5.56 20.54 -14.33
N LEU A 485 -5.31 21.79 -13.95
CA LEU A 485 -4.93 22.19 -12.60
C LEU A 485 -6.08 22.96 -11.94
N VAL A 486 -6.60 22.50 -10.80
CA VAL A 486 -7.70 23.15 -10.09
C VAL A 486 -7.38 23.26 -8.60
N ASN A 487 -7.45 24.47 -8.00
CA ASN A 487 -7.37 24.67 -6.55
C ASN A 487 -6.13 24.05 -5.85
N ASN A 488 -4.97 24.02 -6.50
CA ASN A 488 -3.74 23.52 -5.89
C ASN A 488 -2.97 24.65 -5.17
N ASN A 489 -2.29 24.28 -4.08
CA ASN A 489 -1.38 25.12 -3.33
C ASN A 489 0.07 24.76 -3.68
N PHE A 490 0.79 25.70 -4.29
CA PHE A 490 2.18 25.53 -4.68
C PHE A 490 3.09 26.22 -3.66
N ILE A 491 3.91 25.47 -2.93
CA ILE A 491 4.74 26.02 -1.84
C ILE A 491 6.21 25.90 -2.22
N GLY A 492 6.98 26.99 -2.08
CA GLY A 492 8.42 26.94 -2.32
C GLY A 492 8.77 26.87 -3.82
N CYS A 493 7.96 27.48 -4.68
CA CYS A 493 8.20 27.56 -6.12
C CYS A 493 8.49 28.99 -6.63
N PRO A 494 9.36 29.77 -5.96
CA PRO A 494 9.49 31.21 -6.19
C PRO A 494 10.03 31.59 -7.58
N SER A 495 10.71 30.67 -8.27
CA SER A 495 11.33 30.96 -9.57
C SER A 495 11.08 29.90 -10.64
N ASN A 496 10.40 28.78 -10.34
CA ASN A 496 10.06 27.73 -11.31
C ASN A 496 8.72 27.08 -10.94
N PHE A 497 7.63 27.85 -10.98
CA PHE A 497 6.29 27.28 -10.76
C PHE A 497 6.02 26.19 -11.80
N LEU A 498 6.21 26.55 -13.07
CA LEU A 498 6.17 25.64 -14.20
C LEU A 498 7.45 25.82 -15.00
N ARG A 499 8.10 24.71 -15.34
CA ARG A 499 9.28 24.68 -16.20
C ARG A 499 8.98 23.85 -17.45
N THR A 500 9.25 24.41 -18.63
CA THR A 500 9.23 23.64 -19.88
C THR A 500 10.64 23.17 -20.24
N GLN A 501 10.73 21.94 -20.74
CA GLN A 501 11.96 21.29 -21.25
C GLN A 501 13.11 21.00 -20.26
N TYR A 502 13.86 19.94 -20.58
CA TYR A 502 14.96 19.39 -19.78
C TYR A 502 16.36 19.90 -20.22
N ASN A 503 16.58 20.13 -21.52
CA ASN A 503 17.92 20.21 -22.14
C ASN A 503 18.17 21.43 -23.06
N SER A 504 17.19 22.29 -23.29
CA SER A 504 17.32 23.59 -23.97
C SER A 504 16.99 24.72 -22.99
N THR A 505 17.18 25.99 -23.41
CA THR A 505 16.81 27.18 -22.63
C THR A 505 15.35 27.04 -22.14
N PRO A 506 15.12 26.69 -20.86
CA PRO A 506 13.78 26.34 -20.41
C PRO A 506 12.92 27.60 -20.39
N THR A 507 11.65 27.50 -20.80
CA THR A 507 10.70 28.56 -20.48
C THR A 507 10.27 28.36 -19.04
N ILE A 508 10.58 29.35 -18.22
CA ILE A 508 10.29 29.33 -16.80
C ILE A 508 9.13 30.28 -16.56
N TYR A 509 8.06 29.74 -15.99
CA TYR A 509 6.92 30.53 -15.56
C TYR A 509 7.06 30.77 -14.06
N THR A 510 7.16 32.05 -13.69
CA THR A 510 7.24 32.51 -12.31
C THR A 510 5.88 32.85 -11.71
N GLU A 511 4.84 32.91 -12.55
CA GLU A 511 3.47 33.24 -12.17
C GLU A 511 2.49 32.22 -12.76
N ILE A 512 1.43 31.91 -12.01
CA ILE A 512 0.38 30.96 -12.43
C ILE A 512 -0.27 31.41 -13.75
N CYS A 513 -0.39 32.72 -13.99
CA CYS A 513 -0.95 33.27 -15.23
C CYS A 513 0.06 33.85 -16.22
N GLY A 514 1.35 33.53 -16.08
CA GLY A 514 2.38 33.95 -17.05
C GLY A 514 2.21 33.26 -18.41
N GLY A 515 2.54 33.95 -19.50
CA GLY A 515 2.72 33.38 -20.86
C GLY A 515 1.55 32.54 -21.41
N ASN A 516 0.38 33.16 -21.60
CA ASN A 516 -0.85 32.61 -22.20
C ASN A 516 -1.55 31.48 -21.42
N LEU A 517 -1.06 31.07 -20.25
CA LEU A 517 -1.64 29.99 -19.45
C LEU A 517 -3.06 30.26 -18.92
N CYS A 518 -3.49 31.53 -18.86
CA CYS A 518 -4.80 31.94 -18.36
C CYS A 518 -5.74 32.54 -19.42
N GLN A 519 -5.48 32.39 -20.73
CA GLN A 519 -6.35 32.99 -21.75
C GLN A 519 -7.75 32.35 -21.76
N THR A 520 -8.78 33.19 -21.80
CA THR A 520 -10.20 32.80 -21.84
C THR A 520 -10.59 32.27 -23.22
N GLY A 521 -10.77 30.95 -23.32
CA GLY A 521 -11.18 30.21 -24.52
C GLY A 521 -11.16 28.71 -24.24
N ALA A 522 -12.03 27.93 -24.88
CA ALA A 522 -12.26 26.52 -24.54
C ALA A 522 -10.95 25.70 -24.51
N ALA A 523 -10.75 24.98 -23.40
CA ALA A 523 -9.55 24.21 -23.02
C ALA A 523 -8.40 25.00 -22.36
N ASN A 524 -8.72 25.99 -21.53
CA ASN A 524 -7.75 26.62 -20.63
C ASN A 524 -7.34 25.65 -19.48
N PRO A 525 -6.05 25.29 -19.32
CA PRO A 525 -5.54 24.39 -18.27
C PRO A 525 -5.65 24.97 -16.85
N LEU A 526 -5.87 26.29 -16.76
CA LEU A 526 -6.05 27.10 -15.55
C LEU A 526 -7.34 27.92 -15.59
N SER A 527 -8.36 27.47 -16.35
CA SER A 527 -9.59 28.23 -16.59
C SER A 527 -10.09 28.88 -15.30
N PRO A 528 -10.24 30.21 -15.24
CA PRO A 528 -11.04 30.82 -14.20
C PRO A 528 -12.46 30.29 -14.43
N ALA A 529 -12.88 29.32 -13.63
CA ALA A 529 -14.30 29.11 -13.43
C ALA A 529 -14.89 30.46 -12.96
N PRO A 530 -16.17 30.77 -13.22
CA PRO A 530 -16.79 32.02 -12.78
C PRO A 530 -16.89 32.18 -11.24
N THR A 531 -16.21 31.33 -10.47
CA THR A 531 -15.99 31.43 -9.03
C THR A 531 -14.53 31.79 -8.74
N PRO A 532 -14.25 32.66 -7.75
CA PRO A 532 -12.94 33.29 -7.52
C PRO A 532 -11.84 32.36 -6.96
N LEU A 533 -11.96 31.06 -7.15
CA LEU A 533 -11.15 30.04 -6.48
C LEU A 533 -10.20 29.37 -7.50
N GLY A 534 -9.12 30.05 -7.88
CA GLY A 534 -8.07 29.52 -8.76
C GLY A 534 -6.96 28.76 -8.00
N ASN A 535 -5.94 28.27 -8.71
CA ASN A 535 -4.71 27.75 -8.07
C ASN A 535 -3.95 28.88 -7.34
N LEU A 536 -3.26 28.56 -6.24
CA LEU A 536 -2.54 29.53 -5.41
C LEU A 536 -1.04 29.20 -5.34
N SER A 537 -0.19 30.19 -5.59
CA SER A 537 1.26 30.10 -5.40
C SER A 537 1.65 30.80 -4.10
N LEU A 538 2.31 30.06 -3.22
CA LEU A 538 2.81 30.49 -1.93
C LEU A 538 4.34 30.55 -2.02
N SER A 539 4.86 31.73 -2.36
CA SER A 539 6.26 32.09 -2.09
C SER A 539 6.41 32.24 -0.56
N PRO A 540 7.53 31.89 0.09
CA PRO A 540 7.53 31.43 1.48
C PRO A 540 6.91 32.44 2.46
N VAL A 541 5.64 32.27 2.83
CA VAL A 541 4.95 33.07 3.87
C VAL A 541 4.36 32.17 4.96
N PHE A 542 5.06 31.07 5.28
CA PHE A 542 4.81 30.29 6.50
C PHE A 542 6.10 30.13 7.30
N ASN A 543 7.00 31.11 7.19
CA ASN A 543 8.10 31.23 8.12
C ASN A 543 7.59 32.07 9.29
N ASN A 544 7.21 31.43 10.40
CA ASN A 544 7.27 32.12 11.67
C ASN A 544 8.75 32.43 11.93
N SER A 545 9.22 33.58 11.44
CA SER A 545 10.61 34.02 11.58
C SER A 545 11.02 34.22 13.04
N ALA A 546 10.07 34.17 13.99
CA ALA A 546 10.33 34.21 15.42
C ALA A 546 10.58 32.83 16.04
N ALA A 547 10.29 31.72 15.35
CA ALA A 547 10.63 30.38 15.80
C ALA A 547 12.06 30.00 15.37
N ASN A 548 12.89 29.56 16.33
CA ASN A 548 14.22 29.03 16.06
C ASN A 548 14.30 27.60 16.60
N PRO A 549 14.30 26.58 15.72
CA PRO A 549 14.39 26.64 14.26
C PRO A 549 13.05 27.02 13.59
N PRO A 550 13.07 27.57 12.36
CA PRO A 550 11.87 27.97 11.63
C PRO A 550 10.87 26.81 11.46
N ASP A 551 9.58 27.11 11.65
CA ASP A 551 8.48 26.16 11.90
C ASP A 551 7.98 25.34 10.69
N LEU A 552 8.76 25.22 9.62
CA LEU A 552 8.44 24.28 8.53
C LEU A 552 9.22 22.97 8.72
N ARG A 553 8.83 22.18 9.72
CA ARG A 553 9.34 20.81 9.92
C ARG A 553 8.26 19.78 9.60
N TYR A 554 8.31 19.21 8.40
CA TYR A 554 7.67 17.93 8.10
C TYR A 554 8.68 16.83 8.42
N SER A 555 8.70 16.30 9.65
CA SER A 555 9.54 15.14 9.96
C SER A 555 8.70 13.86 9.90
N PHE A 556 8.93 13.05 8.88
CA PHE A 556 8.41 11.68 8.83
C PHE A 556 9.34 10.80 9.65
N SER A 557 8.91 10.34 10.83
CA SER A 557 9.51 9.14 11.42
C SER A 557 8.82 7.94 10.80
N GLY A 558 9.58 6.91 10.39
CA GLY A 558 9.05 5.70 9.75
C GLY A 558 8.11 4.86 10.61
N ALA A 559 7.68 5.37 11.79
CA ALA A 559 6.79 4.71 12.72
C ALA A 559 5.31 5.08 12.56
N SER A 560 4.95 6.22 11.96
CA SER A 560 3.53 6.59 11.79
C SER A 560 3.27 7.72 10.77
N PRO A 561 2.25 7.59 9.90
CA PRO A 561 1.76 8.69 9.05
C PRO A 561 1.06 9.80 9.86
N CYS A 562 0.81 9.62 11.16
CA CYS A 562 0.13 10.58 12.02
C CYS A 562 1.02 11.74 12.51
N LEU A 563 2.35 11.68 12.27
CA LEU A 563 3.31 12.71 12.74
C LEU A 563 3.47 13.91 11.78
N LEU A 564 2.44 14.21 10.98
CA LEU A 564 2.40 15.44 10.19
C LEU A 564 2.20 16.65 11.12
N THR A 565 3.30 17.26 11.57
CA THR A 565 3.25 18.55 12.27
C THR A 565 2.90 19.69 11.30
N GLN A 566 1.89 20.48 11.68
CA GLN A 566 1.20 21.50 10.89
C GLN A 566 2.03 22.77 10.64
N GLY A 567 1.81 23.41 9.48
CA GLY A 567 2.06 24.84 9.27
C GLY A 567 0.75 25.61 9.23
N GLY A 568 0.65 26.76 9.91
CA GLY A 568 -0.53 27.64 9.91
C GLY A 568 -0.18 29.06 9.42
N ALA A 569 -1.11 29.75 8.75
CA ALA A 569 -0.96 31.17 8.36
C ALA A 569 -1.98 32.07 9.03
N THR A 570 -1.50 33.24 9.45
CA THR A 570 -2.35 34.36 9.81
C THR A 570 -2.91 34.97 8.53
N VAL A 571 -4.24 35.00 8.39
CA VAL A 571 -5.01 35.46 7.22
C VAL A 571 -4.64 36.89 6.76
N GLY A 572 -3.93 37.67 7.58
CA GLY A 572 -3.53 39.05 7.27
C GLY A 572 -2.26 39.23 6.43
N THR A 573 -1.50 38.17 6.09
CA THR A 573 -0.17 38.31 5.44
C THR A 573 -0.11 37.87 3.97
N THR A 574 -1.16 37.23 3.44
CA THR A 574 -1.24 36.81 2.04
C THR A 574 -2.21 37.69 1.27
N ALA A 575 -1.78 38.28 0.16
CA ALA A 575 -2.63 38.96 -0.81
C ALA A 575 -3.43 37.92 -1.61
N GLY A 576 -4.39 37.26 -0.95
CA GLY A 576 -5.21 36.18 -1.50
C GLY A 576 -5.82 35.35 -0.36
N ALA A 577 -7.11 35.02 -0.47
CA ALA A 577 -7.74 34.10 0.47
C ALA A 577 -7.10 32.72 0.32
N LEU A 578 -6.50 32.22 1.40
CA LEU A 578 -6.05 30.82 1.48
C LEU A 578 -7.25 29.92 1.25
N GLN A 579 -7.16 29.02 0.29
CA GLN A 579 -8.21 28.03 0.05
C GLN A 579 -8.07 26.93 1.09
N SER A 580 -8.82 27.06 2.18
CA SER A 580 -9.00 25.96 3.11
C SER A 580 -9.87 24.90 2.47
N ILE A 581 -9.53 23.62 2.68
CA ILE A 581 -10.30 22.48 2.18
C ILE A 581 -11.72 22.47 2.79
N GLU A 582 -11.86 23.09 3.97
CA GLU A 582 -13.15 23.47 4.56
C GLU A 582 -13.29 24.99 4.50
N GLU A 583 -14.02 25.55 3.54
CA GLU A 583 -14.14 27.00 3.33
C GLU A 583 -14.74 27.79 4.51
N SER A 584 -15.20 27.15 5.60
CA SER A 584 -16.05 27.81 6.61
C SER A 584 -15.67 27.62 8.08
N ARG A 585 -14.68 26.81 8.46
CA ARG A 585 -14.38 26.58 9.89
C ARG A 585 -12.89 26.85 10.23
N PRO A 586 -12.60 27.69 11.24
CA PRO A 586 -11.27 27.71 11.85
C PRO A 586 -10.97 26.33 12.44
N ARG A 587 -9.70 25.95 12.46
CA ARG A 587 -9.27 24.66 13.03
C ARG A 587 -9.76 24.51 14.47
N PRO A 588 -10.03 23.29 14.96
CA PRO A 588 -10.31 23.06 16.37
C PRO A 588 -9.14 23.58 17.24
N GLY A 589 -9.35 24.70 17.93
CA GLY A 589 -8.31 25.41 18.69
C GLY A 589 -8.60 26.90 18.82
N ALA A 590 -8.07 27.54 19.86
CA ALA A 590 -8.36 28.96 20.18
C ALA A 590 -7.63 29.98 19.26
N ASP A 591 -6.96 29.53 18.22
CA ASP A 591 -5.97 30.31 17.49
C ASP A 591 -6.45 30.84 16.12
N SER A 592 -7.69 30.51 15.73
CA SER A 592 -8.36 31.02 14.52
C SER A 592 -7.64 30.72 13.20
N PHE A 593 -6.63 29.84 13.19
CA PHE A 593 -5.96 29.45 11.96
C PHE A 593 -6.88 28.57 11.10
N ARG A 594 -6.69 28.62 9.77
CA ARG A 594 -7.37 27.75 8.81
C ARG A 594 -6.36 26.72 8.29
N SER A 595 -6.76 25.45 8.19
CA SER A 595 -5.91 24.45 7.55
C SER A 595 -5.66 24.80 6.09
N ILE A 596 -4.40 24.76 5.71
CA ILE A 596 -3.94 24.95 4.33
C ILE A 596 -3.57 23.63 3.66
N GLY A 597 -3.78 22.48 4.33
CA GLY A 597 -3.33 21.18 3.86
C GLY A 597 -4.28 20.01 4.06
N PRO A 598 -4.00 18.88 3.36
CA PRO A 598 -4.92 17.75 3.22
C PRO A 598 -5.12 16.92 4.49
N TYR A 599 -4.31 17.15 5.53
CA TYR A 599 -4.37 16.41 6.78
C TYR A 599 -4.61 17.36 7.96
N GLU A 600 -5.80 17.28 8.54
CA GLU A 600 -6.04 17.57 9.95
C GLU A 600 -6.37 16.24 10.62
N TRP A 601 -5.45 15.72 11.42
CA TRP A 601 -5.75 14.61 12.33
C TRP A 601 -6.31 15.22 13.62
N ASP A 602 -7.59 14.96 13.91
CA ASP A 602 -8.35 15.48 15.05
C ASP A 602 -8.41 14.49 16.24
N GLY A 603 -7.78 13.32 16.11
CA GLY A 603 -7.70 12.31 17.17
C GLY A 603 -6.44 12.42 18.05
N PRO A 604 -6.43 11.84 19.27
CA PRO A 604 -5.21 11.68 20.04
C PRO A 604 -4.19 10.83 19.26
N CYS A 605 -2.98 11.34 19.09
CA CYS A 605 -1.86 10.54 18.57
C CYS A 605 -1.43 9.56 19.64
N ILE A 606 -1.81 8.29 19.52
CA ILE A 606 -1.34 7.23 20.41
C ILE A 606 -0.30 6.41 19.61
N PRO A 607 0.96 6.33 20.08
CA PRO A 607 2.03 5.59 19.41
C PRO A 607 1.76 4.09 19.29
#